data_AF-A0A523WYV6-F1
#
_entry.id   AF-A0A523WYV6-F1
#
_cell.length_a   1.000
_cell.length_b   1.000
_cell.length_c   1.000
_cell.angle_alpha   90.00
_cell.angle_beta   90.00
_cell.angle_gamma   90.00
#
_symmetry.space_group_name_H-M   'P 1'
#
loop_
_entity.id
_entity.type
_entity.pdbx_description
1 polymer ?
#
loop_
_entity_poly.entity_id
_entity_poly.type
_entity_poly.pdbx_seq_one_letter_code
_entity_poly.pdbx_strand_id
1 'polypeptide(L)' 'MFELKFYSGYKGEEIPKSVVIGNREFIIEEIISRKRVLDQKSGRRFEVYKCKMEGEIVKITVFESGKWEISFS' A
#
# COMPACT_ATOMS: atom_id res chain seq x y z
N MET A 1 -1.52 16.46 -3.22
CA MET A 1 -2.37 15.33 -3.64
C MET A 1 -1.69 14.05 -3.19
N PHE A 2 -2.44 13.06 -2.72
CA PHE A 2 -1.91 11.75 -2.33
C PHE A 2 -2.59 10.71 -3.21
N GLU A 3 -1.82 9.92 -3.95
CA GLU A 3 -2.35 8.85 -4.80
C GLU A 3 -1.51 7.58 -4.65
N LEU A 4 -2.17 6.43 -4.55
CA LEU A 4 -1.52 5.13 -4.54
C LEU A 4 -1.83 4.44 -5.86
N LYS A 5 -0.81 4.17 -6.65
CA LYS A 5 -0.94 3.47 -7.93
C LYS A 5 -0.68 1.99 -7.74
N PHE A 6 -1.46 1.17 -8.41
CA PHE A 6 -1.31 -0.28 -8.40
C PHE A 6 -0.87 -0.78 -9.77
N TYR A 7 -0.14 -1.89 -9.81
CA TYR A 7 -0.05 -2.69 -11.03
C TYR A 7 -1.40 -3.38 -11.24
N SER A 8 -1.98 -3.23 -12.44
CA SER A 8 -3.09 -4.10 -12.87
C SER A 8 -2.54 -5.50 -13.09
N GLY A 9 -2.65 -6.37 -12.10
CA GLY A 9 -2.23 -7.76 -12.20
C GLY A 9 -3.18 -8.59 -13.08
N TYR A 10 -2.63 -9.49 -13.90
CA TYR A 10 -3.39 -10.57 -14.54
C TYR A 10 -3.85 -11.54 -13.44
N LYS A 11 -5.18 -11.74 -13.28
CA LYS A 11 -5.88 -12.49 -12.18
C LYS A 11 -6.27 -11.72 -10.91
N GLY A 12 -6.39 -10.39 -10.96
CA GLY A 12 -7.17 -9.64 -9.95
C GLY A 12 -6.49 -9.41 -8.61
N GLU A 13 -5.18 -9.62 -8.52
CA GLU A 13 -4.37 -9.20 -7.37
C GLU A 13 -3.63 -7.91 -7.72
N GLU A 14 -4.22 -6.77 -7.36
CA GLU A 14 -3.60 -5.46 -7.49
C GLU A 14 -2.53 -5.29 -6.41
N ILE A 15 -1.28 -5.09 -6.83
CA ILE A 15 -0.16 -4.81 -5.91
C ILE A 15 0.28 -3.35 -6.05
N PRO A 16 0.58 -2.64 -4.95
CA PRO A 16 0.98 -1.24 -5.01
C PRO A 16 2.31 -1.11 -5.77
N LYS A 17 2.36 -0.13 -6.68
CA LYS A 17 3.45 0.16 -7.62
C LYS A 17 4.23 1.40 -7.21
N SER A 18 3.51 2.48 -6.92
CA SER A 18 4.10 3.76 -6.57
C SER A 18 3.13 4.58 -5.73
N VAL A 19 3.68 5.51 -4.96
CA VAL A 19 2.92 6.47 -4.16
C VAL A 19 3.26 7.86 -4.67
N VAL A 20 2.26 8.65 -5.03
CA VAL A 20 2.42 10.06 -5.35
C VAL A 20 2.10 10.88 -4.10
N ILE A 21 3.08 11.64 -3.62
CA ILE A 21 2.95 12.56 -2.48
C ILE A 21 3.28 13.97 -2.97
N GLY A 22 2.27 14.83 -3.00
CA GLY A 22 2.42 16.17 -3.56
C GLY A 22 2.65 16.10 -5.07
N ASN A 23 3.84 16.52 -5.52
CA ASN A 23 4.28 16.48 -6.91
C ASN A 23 5.38 15.44 -7.16
N ARG A 24 5.70 14.61 -6.17
CA ARG A 24 6.76 13.60 -6.27
C ARG A 24 6.14 12.21 -6.28
N GLU A 25 6.59 11.39 -7.22
CA GLU A 25 6.27 9.97 -7.26
C GLU A 25 7.40 9.18 -6.62
N PHE A 26 7.05 8.30 -5.70
CA PHE A 26 7.95 7.39 -5.02
C PHE A 26 7.63 5.98 -5.50
N ILE A 27 8.60 5.34 -6.15
CA ILE A 27 8.44 3.99 -6.70
C ILE A 27 8.64 2.98 -5.57
N ILE A 28 7.75 1.98 -5.50
CA ILE A 28 7.94 0.83 -4.63
C ILE A 28 8.96 -0.09 -5.31
N GLU A 29 10.16 -0.13 -4.74
CA GLU A 29 11.26 -0.95 -5.23
C GLU A 29 11.00 -2.43 -4.95
N GLU A 30 10.49 -2.74 -3.76
CA GLU A 30 10.26 -4.10 -3.30
C GLU A 30 9.08 -4.17 -2.32
N ILE A 31 8.26 -5.22 -2.44
CA ILE A 31 7.26 -5.58 -1.43
C ILE A 31 7.90 -6.64 -0.51
N ILE A 32 8.30 -6.20 0.68
CA ILE A 32 8.93 -7.05 1.70
C ILE A 32 7.90 -8.02 2.28
N SER A 33 6.67 -7.57 2.52
CA SER A 33 5.59 -8.44 2.97
C SER A 33 4.20 -7.90 2.65
N ARG A 34 3.24 -8.82 2.53
CA ARG A 34 1.81 -8.54 2.37
C ARG A 34 1.04 -9.30 3.44
N LYS A 35 0.16 -8.61 4.16
CA LYS A 35 -0.69 -9.20 5.20
C LYS A 35 -2.11 -8.68 5.10
N ARG A 36 -3.07 -9.58 4.91
CA ARG A 36 -4.49 -9.26 5.05
C ARG A 36 -4.89 -9.35 6.52
N VAL A 37 -5.52 -8.30 7.04
CA VAL A 37 -5.94 -8.18 8.43
C VAL A 37 -7.45 -7.98 8.46
N LEU A 38 -8.12 -8.73 9.33
CA LEU A 38 -9.52 -8.49 9.71
C LEU A 38 -9.51 -7.85 11.09
N ASP A 39 -9.91 -6.59 11.17
CA ASP A 39 -10.07 -5.91 12.44
C ASP A 39 -11.37 -6.38 13.08
N GLN A 40 -11.28 -7.20 14.13
CA GLN A 40 -12.44 -7.77 14.80
C GLN A 40 -13.31 -6.73 15.49
N LYS A 41 -12.74 -5.56 15.82
CA LYS A 41 -13.44 -4.49 16.55
C LYS A 41 -14.36 -3.68 15.63
N SER A 42 -13.92 -3.40 14.41
CA SER A 42 -14.69 -2.66 13.40
C SER A 42 -15.33 -3.56 12.33
N GLY A 43 -14.96 -4.84 12.28
CA GLY A 43 -15.37 -5.79 11.25
C GLY A 43 -14.73 -5.54 9.88
N ARG A 44 -13.80 -4.57 9.78
CA ARG A 44 -13.23 -4.12 8.50
C ARG A 44 -12.03 -4.96 8.11
N ARG A 45 -11.89 -5.23 6.81
CA ARG A 45 -10.68 -5.83 6.26
C ARG A 45 -9.80 -4.76 5.65
N PHE A 46 -8.50 -4.95 5.80
CA PHE A 46 -7.49 -4.14 5.14
C PHE A 46 -6.26 -4.98 4.81
N GLU A 47 -5.52 -4.55 3.81
CA GLU A 47 -4.26 -5.14 3.40
C GLU A 47 -3.11 -4.23 3.82
N VAL A 48 -2.13 -4.82 4.49
CA VAL A 48 -0.93 -4.13 4.93
C VAL A 48 0.24 -4.62 4.09
N TYR A 49 0.88 -3.70 3.40
CA TYR A 49 2.09 -3.92 2.62
C TYR A 49 3.27 -3.28 3.36
N LYS A 50 4.28 -4.08 3.66
CA LYS A 50 5.60 -3.57 4.04
C LYS A 50 6.43 -3.50 2.76
N CYS A 51 6.88 -2.32 2.41
CA CYS A 51 7.57 -2.08 1.14
C CYS A 51 8.83 -1.24 1.34
N LYS A 52 9.73 -1.35 0.38
CA LYS A 52 10.95 -0.54 0.28
C LYS A 52 10.75 0.55 -0.77
N MET A 53 11.01 1.79 -0.39
CA MET A 53 10.87 2.97 -1.24
C MET A 53 12.05 3.91 -0.99
N GLU A 54 12.81 4.23 -2.04
CA GLU A 54 14.04 5.04 -1.98
C GLU A 54 15.03 4.57 -0.89
N GLY A 55 15.14 3.26 -0.69
CA GLY A 55 16.01 2.69 0.35
C GLY A 55 15.37 2.55 1.73
N GLU A 56 14.24 3.21 2.00
CA GLU A 56 13.55 3.20 3.29
C GLU A 56 12.44 2.16 3.36
N ILE A 57 12.15 1.67 4.56
CA ILE A 57 11.05 0.75 4.80
C ILE A 57 9.81 1.53 5.20
N VAL A 58 8.76 1.40 4.42
CA VAL A 58 7.46 2.01 4.67
C VAL A 58 6.37 0.95 4.82
N LYS A 59 5.29 1.33 5.50
CA LYS A 59 4.07 0.55 5.59
C LYS A 59 2.96 1.27 4.84
N ILE A 60 2.29 0.56 3.93
CA ILE A 60 1.08 1.02 3.25
C ILE A 60 -0.08 0.14 3.70
N THR A 61 -1.14 0.75 4.20
CA THR A 61 -2.39 0.08 4.56
C THR A 61 -3.46 0.46 3.56
N VAL A 62 -4.11 -0.53 2.94
CA VAL A 62 -5.18 -0.34 1.96
C VAL A 62 -6.47 -0.93 2.50
N PHE A 63 -7.51 -0.12 2.61
CA PHE A 63 -8.83 -0.53 3.10
C PHE A 63 -9.72 -0.97 1.95
N GLU A 64 -10.72 -1.84 2.21
CA GLU A 64 -11.70 -2.26 1.18
C GLU A 64 -12.45 -1.09 0.53
N SER A 65 -12.53 0.07 1.19
CA SER A 65 -13.13 1.29 0.64
C SER A 65 -12.29 1.99 -0.43
N GLY A 66 -11.10 1.50 -0.75
CA GLY A 66 -10.13 2.17 -1.63
C GLY A 66 -9.32 3.29 -0.95
N LYS A 67 -9.65 3.62 0.30
CA LYS A 67 -8.80 4.48 1.14
C LYS A 67 -7.50 3.76 1.46
N TRP A 68 -6.43 4.54 1.65
CA TRP A 68 -5.14 4.01 2.05
C TRP A 68 -4.43 4.98 2.99
N GLU A 69 -3.49 4.45 3.76
CA GLU A 69 -2.62 5.17 4.67
C GLU A 69 -1.17 4.73 4.46
N ILE A 70 -0.23 5.65 4.64
CA ILE A 70 1.21 5.36 4.62
C ILE A 70 1.83 5.77 5.95
N SER A 71 2.76 4.96 6.44
CA SER A 71 3.54 5.25 7.64
C SER A 71 5.01 4.92 7.38
N PHE A 72 5.87 5.90 7.68
CA PHE A 72 7.32 5.76 7.64
C PHE A 72 7.78 5.21 8.99
N SER A 73 8.62 4.18 8.97
CA SER A 73 9.11 3.53 10.19
C SER A 73 10.47 4.05 10.63
#